data_AF-A0A358STB0-F1
#
_entry.id   AF-A0A358STB0-F1
#
_cell.length_a   1.000
_cell.length_b   1.000
_cell.length_c   1.000
_cell.angle_alpha   90.00
_cell.angle_beta   90.00
_cell.angle_gamma   90.00
#
_symmetry.space_group_name_H-M   'P 1'
#
loop_
_entity.id
_entity.type
_entity.pdbx_description
1 polymer ?
#
loop_
_entity_poly.entity_id
_entity_poly.type
_entity_poly.pdbx_seq_one_letter_code
_entity_poly.pdbx_strand_id
1 'polypeptide(L)'
;MLILGTAAAVLAAAGGGTALALARFGRPHAATGARTSQRPLTTPARASAGSGQPAATPSAGPSPVTQVGSSLVAVRPALAGRPGTASLVTFLTGYFTAINQHDYLAYRRLFSPQSQLALTRARFMAGYASSADSAAALDAFSAPAPRQLDVTVSFTSRQRPGAGPAGGTCTDWRITLYLTRQGTSYVIGAPPAGYRAAFRSCP
;
A
#
# COMPACT_ATOMS: atom_id res chain seq x y z
N MET A 1 16.02 -38.74 5.81
CA MET A 1 15.92 -37.80 4.69
C MET A 1 15.65 -36.40 5.23
N LEU A 2 16.64 -35.51 5.19
CA LEU A 2 16.42 -34.09 5.44
C LEU A 2 15.76 -33.50 4.20
N ILE A 3 14.46 -33.21 4.26
CA ILE A 3 13.81 -32.40 3.24
C ILE A 3 14.07 -30.95 3.64
N LEU A 4 15.11 -30.34 3.05
CA LEU A 4 15.35 -28.91 3.13
C LEU A 4 14.23 -28.19 2.39
N GLY A 5 13.12 -27.94 3.09
CA GLY A 5 12.03 -27.12 2.60
C GLY A 5 12.51 -25.69 2.45
N THR A 6 12.69 -25.24 1.20
CA THR A 6 12.95 -23.86 0.84
C THR A 6 11.74 -23.01 1.19
N ALA A 7 11.67 -22.57 2.45
CA ALA A 7 10.68 -21.60 2.90
C ALA A 7 11.03 -20.23 2.28
N ALA A 8 10.52 -20.00 1.07
CA ALA A 8 10.40 -18.68 0.51
C ALA A 8 9.45 -17.89 1.41
N ALA A 9 10.02 -17.15 2.36
CA ALA A 9 9.33 -16.03 2.96
C ALA A 9 9.03 -15.07 1.80
N VAL A 10 7.81 -15.17 1.27
CA VAL A 10 7.23 -14.16 0.39
C VAL A 10 7.02 -12.94 1.29
N LEU A 11 8.10 -12.19 1.49
CA LEU A 11 8.00 -10.76 1.74
C LEU A 11 7.08 -10.24 0.66
N ALA A 12 5.99 -9.56 1.05
CA ALA A 12 5.12 -8.87 0.11
C ALA A 12 6.02 -8.12 -0.87
N ALA A 13 5.99 -8.58 -2.12
CA ALA A 13 6.96 -8.23 -3.14
C ALA A 13 6.71 -6.78 -3.58
N ALA A 14 7.24 -5.82 -2.83
CA ALA A 14 7.34 -4.42 -3.23
C ALA A 14 8.74 -4.06 -3.75
N GLY A 15 9.54 -5.06 -4.15
CA GLY A 15 10.88 -4.88 -4.69
C GLY A 15 11.05 -5.67 -5.98
N GLY A 16 10.63 -5.09 -7.11
CA GLY A 16 10.91 -5.61 -8.44
C GLY A 16 12.33 -5.23 -8.85
N GLY A 17 13.26 -6.18 -8.84
CA GLY A 17 14.60 -5.99 -9.35
C GLY A 17 14.92 -7.01 -10.44
N THR A 18 14.74 -6.62 -11.70
CA THR A 18 15.56 -7.07 -12.85
C THR A 18 15.42 -6.04 -13.98
N ALA A 19 16.37 -5.11 -14.07
CA ALA A 19 16.62 -4.34 -15.29
C ALA A 19 17.49 -5.18 -16.21
N LEU A 20 17.00 -5.50 -17.42
CA LEU A 20 17.78 -5.72 -18.65
C LEU A 20 16.85 -6.18 -19.78
N ALA A 21 16.42 -5.25 -20.62
CA ALA A 21 16.00 -5.56 -21.99
C ALA A 21 16.23 -4.34 -22.89
N LEU A 22 17.30 -4.42 -23.68
CA LEU A 22 17.57 -3.57 -24.84
C LEU A 22 16.50 -3.84 -25.91
N ALA A 23 15.77 -2.81 -26.31
CA ALA A 23 15.09 -2.81 -27.61
C ALA A 23 15.02 -1.37 -28.13
N ARG A 24 15.95 -1.09 -29.06
CA ARG A 24 15.77 -0.06 -30.09
C ARG A 24 14.53 -0.40 -30.90
N PHE A 25 13.79 0.59 -31.38
CA PHE A 25 13.28 0.73 -32.77
C PHE A 25 12.16 1.79 -32.82
N GLY A 26 12.27 2.69 -33.80
CA GLY A 26 11.10 3.28 -34.48
C GLY A 26 10.60 4.65 -34.02
N ARG A 27 11.28 5.73 -34.47
CA ARG A 27 10.64 7.05 -34.66
C ARG A 27 9.70 6.99 -35.87
N PRO A 28 8.61 7.76 -35.86
CA PRO A 28 8.27 8.54 -37.05
C PRO A 28 8.22 10.05 -36.76
N HIS A 29 8.96 10.79 -37.60
CA HIS A 29 8.66 12.15 -38.05
C HIS A 29 7.31 12.12 -38.83
N ALA A 30 6.56 13.19 -39.10
CA ALA A 30 6.86 14.60 -39.25
C ALA A 30 5.58 15.44 -39.11
N ALA A 31 5.79 16.75 -38.97
CA ALA A 31 4.81 17.83 -38.99
C ALA A 31 4.23 18.11 -40.38
N THR A 32 3.07 18.80 -40.43
CA THR A 32 2.87 20.15 -41.04
C THR A 32 1.41 20.31 -41.48
N GLY A 33 0.76 21.37 -41.00
CA GLY A 33 -0.54 21.84 -41.50
C GLY A 33 -0.82 23.23 -40.94
N ALA A 34 -0.53 24.25 -41.74
CA ALA A 34 -0.63 25.68 -41.42
C ALA A 34 -2.05 26.24 -41.62
N ARG A 35 -2.44 27.27 -40.85
CA ARG A 35 -2.74 28.65 -41.33
C ARG A 35 -3.56 29.49 -40.33
N THR A 36 -2.91 30.57 -39.88
CA THR A 36 -3.34 31.99 -39.84
C THR A 36 -4.77 32.41 -39.48
N SER A 37 -4.81 33.28 -38.45
CA SER A 37 -5.57 34.55 -38.33
C SER A 37 -7.09 34.43 -38.10
N GLN A 38 -7.76 35.17 -37.22
CA GLN A 38 -7.69 36.60 -36.93
C GLN A 38 -8.28 36.91 -35.53
N ARG A 39 -7.80 37.99 -34.90
CA ARG A 39 -8.42 38.67 -33.74
C ARG A 39 -9.15 39.92 -34.26
N PRO A 40 -10.34 40.24 -33.72
CA PRO A 40 -10.58 41.62 -33.29
C PRO A 40 -11.17 41.77 -31.89
N LEU A 41 -11.15 43.02 -31.42
CA LEU A 41 -11.33 43.55 -30.07
C LEU A 41 -12.80 43.77 -29.64
N THR A 42 -13.02 43.61 -28.32
CA THR A 42 -13.88 44.38 -27.38
C THR A 42 -15.35 44.70 -27.68
N THR A 43 -16.25 44.27 -26.78
CA THR A 43 -17.10 45.14 -25.92
C THR A 43 -17.74 44.30 -24.79
N PRO A 44 -17.93 44.82 -23.55
CA PRO A 44 -18.61 44.09 -22.48
C PRO A 44 -20.12 44.37 -22.50
N ALA A 45 -20.93 43.33 -22.34
CA ALA A 45 -22.36 43.45 -22.07
C ALA A 45 -22.74 42.68 -20.80
N ARG A 46 -23.51 43.39 -19.98
CA ARG A 46 -23.90 43.15 -18.60
C ARG A 46 -25.04 42.13 -18.49
N ALA A 47 -24.93 41.26 -17.48
CA ALA A 47 -25.93 40.53 -16.69
C ALA A 47 -27.30 40.14 -17.29
N SER A 48 -27.67 38.87 -17.10
CA SER A 48 -29.03 38.50 -16.67
C SER A 48 -29.00 37.17 -15.90
N ALA A 49 -29.66 37.20 -14.74
CA ALA A 49 -29.93 36.08 -13.86
C ALA A 49 -30.87 35.06 -14.53
N GLY A 50 -30.64 33.78 -14.27
CA GLY A 50 -31.50 32.68 -14.69
C GLY A 50 -31.36 31.52 -13.72
N SER A 51 -32.30 31.46 -12.78
CA SER A 51 -32.48 30.39 -11.81
C SER A 51 -32.68 29.02 -12.47
N GLY A 52 -32.05 27.99 -11.92
CA GLY A 52 -32.26 26.60 -12.34
C GLY A 52 -31.28 25.67 -11.62
N GLN A 53 -31.56 25.38 -10.36
CA GLN A 53 -30.79 24.48 -9.50
C GLN A 53 -31.23 23.03 -9.76
N PRO A 54 -30.38 22.13 -10.25
CA PRO A 54 -30.64 20.70 -10.18
C PRO A 54 -30.33 20.22 -8.76
N ALA A 55 -31.31 19.58 -8.11
CA ALA A 55 -31.10 18.87 -6.87
C ALA A 55 -30.14 17.70 -7.11
N ALA A 56 -28.89 17.83 -6.64
CA ALA A 56 -27.95 16.73 -6.59
C ALA A 56 -28.39 15.75 -5.48
N THR A 57 -28.72 14.53 -5.89
CA THR A 57 -28.80 13.35 -5.05
C THR A 57 -27.48 13.17 -4.27
N PRO A 58 -27.51 12.81 -2.98
CA PRO A 58 -26.27 12.56 -2.25
C PRO A 58 -25.60 11.29 -2.80
N SER A 59 -24.47 11.45 -3.48
CA SER A 59 -23.51 10.37 -3.71
C SER A 59 -23.12 9.79 -2.36
N ALA A 60 -23.24 8.47 -2.21
CA ALA A 60 -22.69 7.72 -1.09
C ALA A 60 -21.17 7.97 -1.02
N GLY A 61 -20.76 8.90 -0.16
CA GLY A 61 -19.36 9.16 0.14
C GLY A 61 -18.71 7.97 0.85
N PRO A 62 -17.37 7.86 0.82
CA PRO A 62 -16.66 6.82 1.54
C PRO A 62 -17.05 6.86 3.02
N SER A 63 -17.43 5.71 3.56
CA SER A 63 -17.81 5.56 4.97
C SER A 63 -16.75 6.17 5.89
N PRO A 64 -17.15 6.88 6.96
CA PRO A 64 -16.21 7.54 7.85
C PRO A 64 -15.32 6.50 8.51
N VAL A 65 -14.02 6.60 8.26
CA VAL A 65 -13.01 5.84 8.97
C VAL A 65 -12.74 6.60 10.27
N THR A 66 -13.05 6.00 11.41
CA THR A 66 -12.75 6.63 12.70
C THR A 66 -11.24 6.56 12.92
N GLN A 67 -10.56 7.68 12.68
CA GLN A 67 -9.17 7.86 13.10
C GLN A 67 -9.15 7.98 14.62
N VAL A 68 -8.64 6.96 15.30
CA VAL A 68 -8.41 7.02 16.74
C VAL A 68 -7.02 7.63 16.96
N GLY A 69 -6.97 8.95 17.10
CA GLY A 69 -5.74 9.69 17.42
C GLY A 69 -4.66 9.61 16.33
N SER A 70 -3.42 9.95 16.70
CA SER A 70 -2.21 10.03 15.86
C SER A 70 -1.75 8.69 15.24
N SER A 71 -2.65 7.72 15.04
CA SER A 71 -2.32 6.42 14.48
C SER A 71 -2.11 6.52 12.96
N LEU A 72 -0.95 6.05 12.49
CA LEU A 72 -0.68 5.84 11.06
C LEU A 72 -1.68 4.88 10.40
N VAL A 73 -2.38 4.09 11.23
CA VAL A 73 -3.30 3.04 10.82
C VAL A 73 -4.71 3.41 11.24
N ALA A 74 -5.58 3.56 10.25
CA ALA A 74 -7.00 3.76 10.45
C ALA A 74 -7.71 2.42 10.67
N VAL A 75 -8.89 2.44 11.31
CA VAL A 75 -9.64 1.22 11.65
C VAL A 75 -11.01 1.27 10.97
N ARG A 76 -11.39 0.21 10.26
CA ARG A 76 -12.76 0.10 9.73
C ARG A 76 -13.78 0.15 10.87
N PRO A 77 -14.92 0.84 10.72
CA PRO A 77 -15.91 0.99 11.80
C PRO A 77 -16.35 -0.33 12.44
N ALA A 78 -16.56 -1.37 11.63
CA ALA A 78 -16.95 -2.71 12.10
C ALA A 78 -15.91 -3.39 13.03
N LEU A 79 -14.68 -2.86 13.12
CA LEU A 79 -13.59 -3.42 13.92
C LEU A 79 -13.30 -2.61 15.19
N ALA A 80 -13.77 -1.36 15.29
CA ALA A 80 -13.37 -0.43 16.34
C ALA A 80 -13.66 -0.95 17.77
N GLY A 81 -14.77 -1.67 17.97
CA GLY A 81 -15.15 -2.25 19.26
C GLY A 81 -14.70 -3.70 19.49
N ARG A 82 -14.00 -4.33 18.52
CA ARG A 82 -13.62 -5.74 18.65
C ARG A 82 -12.46 -5.91 19.64
N PRO A 83 -12.48 -6.96 20.49
CA PRO A 83 -11.36 -7.26 21.37
C PRO A 83 -10.05 -7.43 20.58
N GLY A 84 -8.97 -6.81 21.07
CA GLY A 84 -7.64 -6.88 20.46
C GLY A 84 -7.37 -5.86 19.35
N THR A 85 -8.37 -5.09 18.89
CA THR A 85 -8.17 -4.07 17.85
C THR A 85 -7.10 -3.05 18.22
N ALA A 86 -7.09 -2.55 19.45
CA ALA A 86 -6.08 -1.56 19.90
C ALA A 86 -4.65 -2.13 19.86
N SER A 87 -4.46 -3.38 20.28
CA SER A 87 -3.15 -4.06 20.21
C SER A 87 -2.70 -4.25 18.75
N LEU A 88 -3.62 -4.55 17.84
CA LEU A 88 -3.31 -4.67 16.41
C LEU A 88 -2.96 -3.33 15.78
N VAL A 89 -3.68 -2.25 16.10
CA VAL A 89 -3.34 -0.91 15.63
C VAL A 89 -1.95 -0.51 16.10
N THR A 90 -1.60 -0.82 17.34
CA THR A 90 -0.25 -0.57 17.88
C THR A 90 0.81 -1.36 17.11
N PHE A 91 0.57 -2.65 16.87
CA PHE A 91 1.47 -3.51 16.10
C PHE A 91 1.66 -3.00 14.65
N LEU A 92 0.56 -2.71 13.96
CA LEU A 92 0.58 -2.22 12.57
C LEU A 92 1.22 -0.83 12.47
N THR A 93 1.00 0.04 13.45
CA THR A 93 1.68 1.34 13.51
C THR A 93 3.20 1.15 13.59
N GLY A 94 3.67 0.21 14.41
CA GLY A 94 5.09 -0.16 14.45
C GLY A 94 5.62 -0.71 13.12
N TYR A 95 4.83 -1.55 12.44
CA TYR A 95 5.15 -2.08 11.11
C TYR A 95 5.36 -0.97 10.06
N PHE A 96 4.38 -0.08 9.88
CA PHE A 96 4.49 1.00 8.91
C PHE A 96 5.53 2.05 9.30
N THR A 97 5.72 2.31 10.60
CA THR A 97 6.78 3.20 11.08
C THR A 97 8.16 2.67 10.70
N ALA A 98 8.42 1.38 10.91
CA ALA A 98 9.71 0.78 10.60
C ALA A 98 10.02 0.82 9.09
N ILE A 99 9.01 0.61 8.24
CA ILE A 99 9.15 0.76 6.77
C ILE A 99 9.46 2.21 6.40
N ASN A 100 8.63 3.16 6.87
CA ASN A 100 8.73 4.57 6.50
C ASN A 100 10.01 5.25 7.02
N GLN A 101 10.56 4.76 8.14
CA GLN A 101 11.84 5.21 8.67
C GLN A 101 13.04 4.42 8.12
N HIS A 102 12.77 3.41 7.28
CA HIS A 102 13.76 2.46 6.79
C HIS A 102 14.58 1.79 7.91
N ASP A 103 13.96 1.57 9.07
CA ASP A 103 14.57 0.95 10.23
C ASP A 103 14.45 -0.58 10.14
N TYR A 104 15.47 -1.18 9.52
CA TYR A 104 15.60 -2.63 9.41
C TYR A 104 15.55 -3.36 10.76
N LEU A 105 16.13 -2.81 11.82
CA LEU A 105 16.18 -3.52 13.11
C LEU A 105 14.81 -3.51 13.78
N ALA A 106 14.10 -2.38 13.74
CA ALA A 106 12.70 -2.32 14.17
C ALA A 106 11.82 -3.27 13.34
N TYR A 107 11.97 -3.25 12.01
CA TYR A 107 11.22 -4.11 11.11
C TYR A 107 11.46 -5.59 11.44
N ARG A 108 12.72 -6.01 11.58
CA ARG A 108 13.07 -7.41 11.84
C ARG A 108 12.49 -7.94 13.16
N ARG A 109 12.41 -7.11 14.21
CA ARG A 109 11.84 -7.52 15.51
C ARG A 109 10.35 -7.87 15.46
N LEU A 110 9.63 -7.43 14.42
CA LEU A 110 8.22 -7.74 14.22
C LEU A 110 7.99 -9.15 13.71
N PHE A 111 9.04 -9.90 13.36
CA PHE A 111 8.92 -11.23 12.76
C PHE A 111 9.29 -12.34 13.73
N SER A 112 8.72 -13.51 13.53
CA SER A 112 9.06 -14.72 14.28
C SER A 112 10.55 -15.06 14.12
N PRO A 113 11.19 -15.73 15.10
CA PRO A 113 12.61 -16.09 15.01
C PRO A 113 12.98 -16.81 13.71
N GLN A 114 12.12 -17.73 13.26
CA GLN A 114 12.31 -18.44 12.00
C GLN A 114 12.26 -17.49 10.79
N SER A 115 11.30 -16.56 10.76
CA SER A 115 11.18 -15.57 9.69
C SER A 115 12.36 -14.57 9.68
N GLN A 116 12.93 -14.24 10.84
CA GLN A 116 14.08 -13.34 10.95
C GLN A 116 15.33 -13.86 10.23
N LEU A 117 15.51 -15.18 10.15
CA LEU A 117 16.66 -15.79 9.45
C LEU A 117 16.67 -15.44 7.95
N ALA A 118 15.50 -15.28 7.33
CA ALA A 118 15.37 -14.92 5.92
C ALA A 118 15.38 -13.39 5.68
N LEU A 119 15.29 -12.59 6.74
CA LEU A 119 15.20 -11.13 6.69
C LEU A 119 16.58 -10.50 6.86
N THR A 120 17.28 -10.30 5.76
CA THR A 120 18.55 -9.57 5.75
C THR A 120 18.32 -8.07 5.51
N ARG A 121 19.26 -7.23 5.96
CA ARG A 121 19.23 -5.79 5.68
C ARG A 121 19.19 -5.50 4.18
N ALA A 122 19.97 -6.24 3.39
CA ALA A 122 19.99 -6.10 1.94
C ALA A 122 18.61 -6.35 1.31
N ARG A 123 17.92 -7.42 1.72
CA ARG A 123 16.55 -7.70 1.25
C ARG A 123 15.56 -6.62 1.68
N PHE A 124 15.66 -6.16 2.92
CA PHE A 124 14.83 -5.05 3.40
C PHE A 124 15.04 -3.79 2.57
N MET A 125 16.28 -3.36 2.35
CA MET A 125 16.56 -2.17 1.54
C MET A 125 16.14 -2.35 0.08
N ALA A 126 16.34 -3.53 -0.51
CA ALA A 126 15.91 -3.78 -1.89
C ALA A 126 14.40 -3.60 -2.10
N GLY A 127 13.57 -3.92 -1.10
CA GLY A 127 12.12 -3.71 -1.15
C GLY A 127 11.65 -2.35 -0.68
N TYR A 128 12.31 -1.76 0.32
CA TYR A 128 11.75 -0.64 1.08
C TYR A 128 12.60 0.65 1.04
N ALA A 129 13.79 0.67 0.42
CA ALA A 129 14.67 1.85 0.47
C ALA A 129 14.08 3.14 -0.11
N SER A 130 13.03 3.05 -0.93
CA SER A 130 12.36 4.21 -1.53
C SER A 130 10.87 4.30 -1.19
N SER A 131 10.35 3.37 -0.39
CA SER A 131 8.92 3.33 -0.07
C SER A 131 8.55 4.37 0.97
N ALA A 132 7.48 5.10 0.69
CA ALA A 132 6.73 5.86 1.67
C ALA A 132 5.29 5.36 1.66
N ASP A 133 4.92 4.65 2.72
CA ASP A 133 3.61 4.06 2.92
C ASP A 133 2.68 5.04 3.63
N SER A 134 1.43 5.07 3.19
CA SER A 134 0.40 6.01 3.64
C SER A 134 -0.99 5.37 3.56
N ALA A 135 -2.00 6.04 4.12
CA ALA A 135 -3.39 5.59 4.11
C ALA A 135 -3.57 4.14 4.60
N ALA A 136 -2.77 3.72 5.59
CA ALA A 136 -2.87 2.37 6.12
C ALA A 136 -4.20 2.18 6.87
N ALA A 137 -4.87 1.06 6.61
CA ALA A 137 -6.15 0.74 7.21
C ALA A 137 -6.24 -0.75 7.59
N LEU A 138 -6.60 -1.02 8.84
CA LEU A 138 -6.99 -2.36 9.28
C LEU A 138 -8.38 -2.67 8.69
N ASP A 139 -8.42 -3.56 7.70
CA ASP A 139 -9.63 -3.88 6.94
C ASP A 139 -10.41 -5.06 7.52
N ALA A 140 -9.70 -6.09 7.98
CA ALA A 140 -10.30 -7.28 8.58
C ALA A 140 -9.29 -8.02 9.45
N PHE A 141 -9.78 -8.80 10.41
CA PHE A 141 -8.97 -9.83 11.04
C PHE A 141 -9.83 -11.01 11.55
N SER A 142 -9.24 -12.21 11.50
CA SER A 142 -9.82 -13.47 11.99
C SER A 142 -8.79 -14.25 12.82
N ALA A 143 -9.26 -15.12 13.71
CA ALA A 143 -8.42 -15.97 14.56
C ALA A 143 -8.66 -17.44 14.18
N PRO A 144 -7.93 -17.99 13.19
CA PRO A 144 -8.17 -19.35 12.69
C PRO A 144 -7.81 -20.44 13.70
N ALA A 145 -6.93 -20.13 14.65
CA ALA A 145 -6.50 -21.05 15.71
C ALA A 145 -6.09 -20.25 16.97
N PRO A 146 -5.96 -20.90 18.14
CA PRO A 146 -5.43 -20.25 19.33
C PRO A 146 -4.10 -19.56 19.04
N ARG A 147 -4.00 -18.28 19.45
CA ARG A 147 -2.83 -17.40 19.23
C ARG A 147 -2.53 -17.04 17.77
N GLN A 148 -3.21 -17.60 16.78
CA GLN A 148 -3.03 -17.20 15.38
C GLN A 148 -4.02 -16.10 15.01
N LEU A 149 -3.57 -15.17 14.16
CA LEU A 149 -4.41 -14.11 13.66
C LEU A 149 -4.05 -13.77 12.22
N ASP A 150 -5.05 -13.77 11.35
CA ASP A 150 -4.90 -13.32 9.96
C ASP A 150 -5.40 -11.88 9.90
N VAL A 151 -4.53 -10.94 9.53
CA VAL A 151 -4.81 -9.50 9.58
C VAL A 151 -4.71 -8.91 8.19
N THR A 152 -5.83 -8.47 7.64
CA THR A 152 -5.89 -7.85 6.33
C THR A 152 -5.77 -6.34 6.45
N VAL A 153 -4.83 -5.76 5.71
CA VAL A 153 -4.49 -4.34 5.73
C VAL A 153 -4.43 -3.82 4.30
N SER A 154 -4.98 -2.63 4.08
CA SER A 154 -4.73 -1.85 2.87
C SER A 154 -3.87 -0.64 3.18
N PHE A 155 -3.08 -0.20 2.20
CA PHE A 155 -2.24 0.99 2.28
C PHE A 155 -1.78 1.38 0.88
N THR A 156 -1.33 2.62 0.72
CA THR A 156 -0.72 3.11 -0.52
C THR A 156 0.77 3.27 -0.31
N SER A 157 1.59 2.64 -1.16
CA SER A 157 3.04 2.80 -1.18
C SER A 157 3.45 3.67 -2.35
N ARG A 158 4.20 4.73 -2.09
CA ARG A 158 4.87 5.55 -3.10
C ARG A 158 6.35 5.24 -3.12
N GLN A 159 6.89 4.99 -4.30
CA GLN A 159 8.26 4.52 -4.49
C GLN A 159 8.90 5.23 -5.70
N ARG A 160 10.22 5.11 -5.84
CA ARG A 160 10.91 5.57 -7.06
C ARG A 160 10.47 4.76 -8.29
N PRO A 161 10.55 5.33 -9.51
CA PRO A 161 10.27 4.59 -10.73
C PRO A 161 11.08 3.29 -10.80
N GLY A 162 10.45 2.20 -11.22
CA GLY A 162 11.08 0.89 -11.30
C GLY A 162 11.12 0.08 -9.99
N ALA A 163 10.84 0.69 -8.83
CA ALA A 163 10.90 -0.02 -7.55
C ALA A 163 9.58 -0.73 -7.20
N GLY A 164 8.44 -0.18 -7.63
CA GLY A 164 7.14 -0.80 -7.41
C GLY A 164 6.81 -1.93 -8.38
N PRO A 165 5.74 -2.70 -8.13
CA PRO A 165 5.24 -3.70 -9.05
C PRO A 165 5.02 -3.12 -10.46
N ALA A 166 5.37 -3.91 -11.49
CA ALA A 166 5.37 -3.48 -12.89
C ALA A 166 6.17 -2.18 -13.17
N GLY A 167 7.12 -1.83 -12.28
CA GLY A 167 7.93 -0.62 -12.38
C GLY A 167 7.20 0.68 -12.00
N GLY A 168 6.01 0.58 -11.42
CA GLY A 168 5.21 1.74 -11.00
C GLY A 168 5.84 2.55 -9.87
N THR A 169 5.39 3.79 -9.73
CA THR A 169 5.79 4.72 -8.66
C THR A 169 4.78 4.80 -7.51
N CYS A 170 3.59 4.23 -7.71
CA CYS A 170 2.52 4.26 -6.74
C CYS A 170 1.72 2.96 -6.83
N THR A 171 1.45 2.36 -5.67
CA THR A 171 0.73 1.09 -5.58
C THR A 171 -0.23 1.10 -4.40
N ASP A 172 -1.49 0.80 -4.68
CA ASP A 172 -2.47 0.45 -3.66
C ASP A 172 -2.34 -1.03 -3.34
N TRP A 173 -2.00 -1.33 -2.10
CA TRP A 173 -1.81 -2.68 -1.59
C TRP A 173 -3.01 -3.16 -0.80
N ARG A 174 -3.25 -4.46 -0.85
CA ARG A 174 -4.07 -5.21 0.11
C ARG A 174 -3.33 -6.49 0.47
N ILE A 175 -2.82 -6.55 1.69
CA ILE A 175 -2.04 -7.69 2.20
C ILE A 175 -2.73 -8.36 3.38
N THR A 176 -2.33 -9.60 3.66
CA THR A 176 -2.68 -10.34 4.87
C THR A 176 -1.40 -10.65 5.62
N LEU A 177 -1.28 -10.15 6.85
CA LEU A 177 -0.22 -10.52 7.78
C LEU A 177 -0.70 -11.68 8.64
N TYR A 178 0.11 -12.74 8.69
CA TYR A 178 -0.15 -13.94 9.47
C TYR A 178 0.59 -13.81 10.79
N LEU A 179 -0.15 -13.45 11.84
CA LEU A 179 0.41 -13.10 13.14
C LEU A 179 0.26 -14.26 14.12
N THR A 180 1.26 -14.39 14.98
CA THR A 180 1.19 -15.23 16.18
C THR A 180 1.30 -14.34 17.41
N ARG A 181 0.37 -14.49 18.36
CA ARG A 181 0.41 -13.80 19.64
C ARG A 181 1.58 -14.32 20.48
N GLN A 182 2.42 -13.40 20.93
CA GLN A 182 3.54 -13.65 21.83
C GLN A 182 3.41 -12.74 23.06
N GLY A 183 2.91 -13.30 24.16
CA GLY A 183 2.55 -12.52 25.35
C GLY A 183 1.48 -11.47 25.04
N THR A 184 1.79 -10.21 25.29
CA THR A 184 0.91 -9.06 25.02
C THR A 184 1.05 -8.49 23.60
N SER A 185 1.99 -9.01 22.80
CA SER A 185 2.27 -8.52 21.44
C SER A 185 2.05 -9.62 20.38
N TYR A 186 2.43 -9.31 19.14
CA TYR A 186 2.36 -10.19 17.98
C TYR A 186 3.72 -10.26 17.27
N VAL A 187 3.92 -11.34 16.54
CA VAL A 187 5.00 -11.48 15.54
C VAL A 187 4.44 -11.99 14.23
N ILE A 188 5.02 -11.56 13.11
CA ILE A 188 4.68 -12.03 11.76
C ILE A 188 5.37 -13.37 11.52
N GLY A 189 4.57 -14.38 11.22
CA GLY A 189 5.00 -15.70 10.78
C GLY A 189 5.19 -15.78 9.26
N ALA A 190 5.47 -16.99 8.78
CA ALA A 190 5.44 -17.27 7.35
C ALA A 190 3.99 -17.30 6.85
N PRO A 191 3.69 -16.73 5.67
CA PRO A 191 2.38 -16.88 5.07
C PRO A 191 2.14 -18.34 4.64
N PRO A 192 0.87 -18.79 4.54
CA PRO A 192 0.51 -20.07 3.95
C PRO A 192 1.03 -20.20 2.53
N ALA A 193 1.27 -21.45 2.10
CA ALA A 193 1.68 -21.75 0.75
C ALA A 193 0.66 -21.20 -0.27
N GLY A 194 1.16 -20.60 -1.35
CA GLY A 194 0.32 -20.03 -2.40
C GLY A 194 -0.19 -18.60 -2.12
N TYR A 195 0.04 -18.04 -0.93
CA TYR A 195 -0.31 -16.66 -0.66
C TYR A 195 0.33 -15.69 -1.67
N ARG A 196 -0.45 -14.70 -2.10
CA ARG A 196 -0.04 -13.58 -2.95
C ARG A 196 -0.66 -12.31 -2.41
N ALA A 197 0.14 -11.26 -2.29
CA ALA A 197 -0.38 -9.93 -2.00
C ALA A 197 -1.21 -9.44 -3.20
N ALA A 198 -2.36 -8.82 -2.92
CA ALA A 198 -3.14 -8.14 -3.94
C ALA A 198 -2.68 -6.68 -4.05
N PHE A 199 -2.62 -6.17 -5.27
CA PHE A 199 -2.25 -4.79 -5.52
C PHE A 199 -2.84 -4.27 -6.83
N ARG A 200 -2.84 -2.95 -6.97
CA ARG A 200 -3.13 -2.23 -8.23
C ARG A 200 -2.32 -0.95 -8.28
N SER A 201 -2.15 -0.39 -9.47
CA SER A 201 -1.65 0.98 -9.61
C SER A 201 -2.63 1.96 -8.95
N CYS A 202 -2.09 3.05 -8.43
CA CYS A 202 -2.92 4.17 -7.97
C CYS A 202 -3.74 4.76 -9.14
N PRO A 203 -4.90 5.38 -8.87
CA PRO A 203 -5.68 6.11 -9.87
C PRO A 203 -4.90 7.23 -10.56
#